data_AF-Q6Q6E7-F1
#
_entry.id   AF-Q6Q6E7-F1
#
_cell.length_a   1.000
_cell.length_b   1.000
_cell.length_c   1.000
_cell.angle_alpha   90.00
_cell.angle_beta   90.00
_cell.angle_gamma   90.00
#
_symmetry.space_group_name_H-M   'P 1'
#
loop_
_entity.id
_entity.type
_entity.pdbx_description
1 polymer ?
#
loop_
_entity_poly.entity_id
_entity_poly.type
_entity_poly.pdbx_seq_one_letter_code
_entity_poly.pdbx_strand_id
1 'polypeptide(L)' 'VDSDTVWNEMHSSSAVRMAVGCLVELAFKVAAGELKNGFAIIRPPGHHAEESTA' A
#
# COMPACT_ATOMS: atom_id res chain seq x y z
N VAL A 1 6.93 0.45 13.94
CA VAL A 1 5.92 1.37 14.55
C VAL A 1 6.54 2.74 14.74
N ASP A 2 6.47 3.54 13.68
CA ASP A 2 6.79 4.96 13.69
C ASP A 2 5.61 5.77 14.29
N SER A 3 5.85 7.03 14.67
CA SER A 3 4.83 7.98 15.15
C SER A 3 3.61 8.06 14.22
N ASP A 4 3.80 7.83 12.91
CA ASP A 4 2.75 7.92 11.90
C ASP A 4 2.09 6.56 11.54
N THR A 5 2.53 5.45 12.14
CA THR A 5 2.01 4.10 11.83
C THR A 5 1.62 3.33 13.09
N VAL A 6 0.34 3.41 13.45
CA VAL A 6 -0.25 2.61 14.53
C VAL A 6 -0.61 1.21 14.04
N TRP A 7 -0.24 0.20 14.83
CA TRP A 7 -0.60 -1.19 14.59
C TRP A 7 -1.86 -1.59 15.37
N ASN A 8 -2.86 -2.09 14.65
CA ASN A 8 -3.99 -2.81 15.22
C ASN A 8 -3.83 -4.31 14.90
N GLU A 9 -3.80 -5.15 15.93
CA GLU A 9 -3.52 -6.58 15.81
C GLU A 9 -4.50 -7.32 14.88
N MET A 10 -5.76 -6.88 14.84
CA MET A 10 -6.82 -7.56 14.07
C MET A 10 -6.92 -7.05 12.63
N HIS A 11 -6.52 -5.82 12.36
CA HIS A 11 -6.88 -5.12 11.11
C HIS A 11 -5.71 -4.57 10.31
N SER A 12 -4.57 -4.23 10.93
CA SER A 12 -3.47 -3.61 10.19
C SER A 12 -2.87 -4.54 9.14
N SER A 13 -2.78 -5.84 9.43
CA SER A 13 -2.26 -6.85 8.49
C SER A 13 -3.12 -6.99 7.23
N SER A 14 -4.44 -6.99 7.37
CA SER A 14 -5.33 -7.05 6.20
C SER A 14 -5.35 -5.72 5.45
N ALA A 15 -5.37 -4.59 6.16
CA ALA A 15 -5.36 -3.26 5.56
C ALA A 15 -4.12 -3.02 4.69
N VAL A 16 -2.91 -3.37 5.17
CA VAL A 16 -1.68 -3.17 4.39
C VAL A 16 -1.62 -4.07 3.15
N ARG A 17 -2.09 -5.32 3.25
CA ARG A 17 -2.17 -6.24 2.09
C ARG A 17 -3.13 -5.69 1.03
N MET A 18 -4.27 -5.13 1.44
CA MET A 18 -5.21 -4.49 0.52
C MET A 18 -4.61 -3.24 -0.12
N ALA A 19 -3.92 -2.39 0.65
CA ALA A 19 -3.25 -1.20 0.13
C ALA A 19 -2.22 -1.53 -0.96
N VAL A 20 -1.39 -2.56 -0.72
CA VAL A 20 -0.41 -3.05 -1.70
C VAL A 20 -1.12 -3.59 -2.95
N GLY A 21 -2.17 -4.41 -2.79
CA GLY A 21 -2.94 -4.93 -3.92
C GLY A 21 -3.54 -3.82 -4.80
N CYS A 22 -4.15 -2.81 -4.18
CA CYS A 22 -4.70 -1.66 -4.90
C CYS A 22 -3.61 -0.86 -5.66
N LEU A 23 -2.44 -0.66 -5.04
CA LEU A 23 -1.32 0.04 -5.69
C LEU A 23 -0.78 -0.74 -6.89
N VAL A 24 -0.60 -2.05 -6.72
CA VAL A 24 -0.12 -2.96 -7.77
C VAL A 24 -1.09 -2.95 -8.96
N GLU A 25 -2.38 -3.15 -8.72
CA GLU A 25 -3.41 -3.12 -9.77
C GLU A 25 -3.38 -1.80 -10.56
N LEU A 26 -3.33 -0.65 -9.86
CA LEU A 26 -3.27 0.66 -10.50
C LEU A 26 -1.99 0.82 -11.33
N ALA A 27 -0.84 0.44 -10.77
CA ALA A 27 0.45 0.54 -11.45
C ALA A 27 0.49 -0.32 -12.72
N PHE A 28 -0.03 -1.56 -12.66
CA PHE A 28 -0.09 -2.45 -13.83
C PHE A 28 -0.98 -1.87 -14.93
N LYS A 29 -2.16 -1.33 -14.59
CA LYS A 29 -3.05 -0.72 -15.59
C LYS A 29 -2.45 0.51 -16.25
N VAL A 30 -1.72 1.33 -15.49
CA VAL A 30 -0.99 2.47 -16.06
C VAL A 30 0.16 1.98 -16.95
N ALA A 31 0.94 1.00 -16.49
CA ALA A 31 2.07 0.45 -17.24
C ALA A 31 1.63 -0.27 -18.54
N ALA A 32 0.48 -0.93 -18.53
CA ALA A 32 -0.12 -1.58 -19.70
C ALA A 32 -0.76 -0.59 -20.71
N GLY A 33 -0.86 0.70 -20.34
CA GLY A 33 -1.52 1.71 -21.17
C GLY A 33 -3.06 1.64 -21.12
N GLU A 34 -3.64 0.81 -20.26
CA GLU A 34 -5.10 0.77 -20.01
C GLU A 34 -5.60 2.06 -19.33
N LEU A 35 -4.73 2.69 -18.53
CA LEU A 35 -4.96 3.99 -17.91
C LEU A 35 -3.85 4.97 -18.26
N LYS A 36 -4.22 6.23 -18.52
CA LYS A 36 -3.24 7.29 -18.80
C LYS A 36 -2.40 7.66 -17.57
N ASN A 37 -3.01 7.63 -16.37
CA ASN A 37 -2.39 7.95 -15.09
C ASN A 37 -3.23 7.38 -13.94
N GLY A 38 -2.76 7.53 -12.70
CA GLY A 38 -3.45 7.05 -11.52
C GLY A 38 -2.99 7.74 -10.24
N PHE A 39 -3.90 7.79 -9.25
CA PHE A 39 -3.60 8.21 -7.88
C PHE A 39 -4.21 7.21 -6.90
N ALA A 40 -3.38 6.58 -6.06
CA ALA A 40 -3.83 5.58 -5.09
C ALA A 40 -4.14 6.23 -3.74
N ILE A 41 -5.40 6.19 -3.32
CA ILE A 41 -5.82 6.61 -1.97
C ILE A 41 -5.77 5.38 -1.06
N ILE A 42 -4.62 5.14 -0.45
CA ILE A 42 -4.34 3.92 0.32
C ILE A 42 -3.70 4.24 1.68
N ARG A 43 -3.89 3.32 2.64
CA ARG A 43 -3.24 3.33 3.97
C ARG A 43 -3.10 1.90 4.50
N PRO A 44 -2.19 1.62 5.45
CA PRO A 44 -1.12 2.49 5.97
C PRO A 44 -0.04 2.82 4.92
N PRO A 45 0.84 3.81 5.16
CA PRO A 45 1.99 4.08 4.27
C PRO A 45 2.99 2.91 4.28
N GLY A 46 3.88 2.86 3.30
CA GLY A 46 4.85 1.76 3.15
C GLY A 46 6.28 2.14 2.77
N HIS A 47 6.57 3.42 2.49
CA HIS A 47 7.90 3.87 2.04
C HIS A 47 9.06 3.68 3.05
N HIS A 48 8.73 3.36 4.31
CA HIS A 48 9.69 3.06 5.37
C HIS A 48 9.81 1.56 5.68
N ALA A 49 8.97 0.71 5.08
CA ALA A 49 8.99 -0.72 5.36
C ALA A 49 10.26 -1.37 4.76
N GLU A 50 10.97 -2.13 5.58
CA GLU A 50 12.13 -2.91 5.16
C GLU A 50 11.71 -4.39 4.98
N GLU A 51 12.64 -5.23 4.53
CA GLU A 51 12.38 -6.67 4.31
C GLU A 51 11.89 -7.39 5.57
N SER A 52 12.45 -7.07 6.73
CA SER A 52 12.16 -7.71 8.02
C SER A 52 11.78 -6.73 9.13
N THR A 53 11.52 -5.47 8.77
CA THR A 53 11.20 -4.38 9.72
C THR A 53 9.98 -3.61 9.25
N ALA A 54 9.00 -3.42 10.15
CA ALA A 54 7.72 -2.75 9.90
C ALA A 54 7.56 -1.42 10.64
#